data_AF-A0A968DWR2-F1
#
_entry.id   AF-A0A968DWR2-F1
#
_cell.length_a   1.000
_cell.length_b   1.000
_cell.length_c   1.000
_cell.angle_alpha   90.00
_cell.angle_beta   90.00
_cell.angle_gamma   90.00
#
_symmetry.space_group_name_H-M   'P 1'
#
loop_
_entity.id
_entity.type
_entity.pdbx_description
1 polymer ?
#
loop_
_entity_poly.entity_id
_entity_poly.type
_entity_poly.pdbx_seq_one_letter_code
_entity_poly.pdbx_strand_id
1 'polypeptide(L)'
;IAPLRFNPTNEAWLPILHTTRDHWHFTVLFSNTARAHELDRTRDWVVIYYYDDHHQEGQHTVVTETRGPLAGKRVVRGRESECRLLHEG
;
A
#
# COMPACT_ATOMS: atom_id res chain seq x y z
N ILE A 1 0.62 -14.91 -0.23
CA ILE A 1 -0.69 -15.36 0.29
C ILE A 1 -1.62 -15.70 -0.87
N ALA A 2 -2.62 -16.56 -0.64
CA ALA A 2 -3.71 -16.79 -1.60
C ALA A 2 -4.85 -15.82 -1.26
N PRO A 3 -5.06 -14.73 -2.03
CA PRO A 3 -6.15 -13.82 -1.74
C PRO A 3 -7.50 -14.47 -2.06
N LEU A 4 -8.55 -14.10 -1.33
CA LEU A 4 -9.91 -14.63 -1.56
C LEU A 4 -10.59 -14.04 -2.80
N ARG A 5 -10.28 -12.78 -3.14
CA ARG A 5 -10.83 -12.07 -4.30
C ARG A 5 -9.85 -12.13 -5.45
N PHE A 6 -10.35 -12.10 -6.68
CA PHE A 6 -9.54 -12.11 -7.91
C PHE A 6 -8.53 -13.28 -7.95
N ASN A 7 -8.93 -14.45 -7.44
CA ASN A 7 -8.10 -15.65 -7.37
C ASN A 7 -8.96 -16.92 -7.55
N PRO A 8 -9.49 -17.17 -8.74
CA PRO A 8 -10.39 -18.31 -8.99
C PRO A 8 -9.71 -19.66 -8.76
N THR A 9 -8.38 -19.73 -8.90
CA THR A 9 -7.58 -20.96 -8.71
C THR A 9 -7.12 -21.16 -7.26
N ASN A 10 -7.40 -20.22 -6.36
CA ASN A 10 -6.94 -20.21 -4.98
C ASN A 10 -5.42 -20.34 -4.82
N GLU A 11 -4.67 -19.80 -5.77
CA GLU A 11 -3.20 -19.87 -5.78
C GLU A 11 -2.59 -18.81 -4.86
N ALA A 12 -1.45 -19.14 -4.25
CA ALA A 12 -0.72 -18.26 -3.34
C ALA A 12 0.17 -17.25 -4.09
N TRP A 13 -0.43 -16.45 -4.98
CA TRP A 13 0.32 -15.58 -5.90
C TRP A 13 0.64 -14.18 -5.36
N LEU A 14 -0.07 -13.70 -4.33
CA LEU A 14 0.07 -12.31 -3.87
C LEU A 14 1.25 -12.17 -2.90
N PRO A 15 2.28 -11.38 -3.22
CA PRO A 15 3.39 -11.11 -2.30
C PRO A 15 2.90 -10.36 -1.06
N ILE A 16 3.47 -10.73 0.08
CA ILE A 16 3.24 -10.07 1.38
C ILE A 16 4.58 -9.90 2.07
N LEU A 17 4.75 -8.78 2.77
CA LEU A 17 5.87 -8.50 3.65
C LEU A 17 5.30 -8.25 5.06
N HIS A 18 5.83 -8.98 6.03
CA HIS A 18 5.66 -8.65 7.45
C HIS A 18 6.97 -8.10 7.96
N THR A 19 6.93 -6.96 8.65
CA THR A 19 8.13 -6.36 9.23
C THR A 19 7.78 -5.56 10.47
N THR A 20 8.73 -5.45 11.39
CA THR A 20 8.62 -4.63 12.60
C THR A 20 9.67 -3.54 12.54
N ARG A 21 9.27 -2.31 12.86
CA ARG A 21 10.17 -1.17 13.05
C ARG A 21 9.85 -0.50 14.36
N ASP A 22 10.83 -0.49 15.26
CA ASP A 22 10.63 -0.11 16.66
C ASP A 22 9.46 -0.90 17.27
N HIS A 23 8.44 -0.23 17.82
CA HIS A 23 7.25 -0.84 18.42
C HIS A 23 6.08 -1.00 17.43
N TRP A 24 6.32 -0.73 16.14
CA TRP A 24 5.28 -0.83 15.11
C TRP A 24 5.44 -2.11 14.28
N HIS A 25 4.34 -2.83 14.15
CA HIS A 25 4.21 -3.99 13.28
C HIS A 25 3.55 -3.57 11.97
N PHE A 26 4.09 -4.04 10.85
CA PHE A 26 3.59 -3.74 9.51
C PHE A 26 3.30 -5.00 8.72
N THR A 27 2.16 -4.98 8.04
CA THR A 27 1.81 -5.93 7.00
C THR A 27 1.63 -5.17 5.68
N VAL A 28 2.45 -5.49 4.70
CA VAL A 28 2.54 -4.77 3.43
C VAL A 28 2.27 -5.74 2.28
N LEU A 29 1.35 -5.39 1.40
CA LEU A 29 0.98 -6.20 0.24
C LEU A 29 0.51 -5.33 -0.91
N PHE A 30 0.54 -5.86 -2.14
CA PHE A 30 -0.07 -5.17 -3.26
C PHE A 30 -1.61 -5.13 -3.13
N SER A 31 -2.22 -4.04 -3.61
CA SER A 31 -3.67 -3.87 -3.62
C SER A 31 -4.31 -4.87 -4.57
N ASN A 32 -5.23 -5.67 -4.02
CA ASN A 32 -6.03 -6.63 -4.78
C ASN A 32 -7.51 -6.19 -4.86
N THR A 33 -7.74 -4.88 -4.96
CA THR A 33 -9.09 -4.29 -5.06
C THR A 33 -9.56 -4.22 -6.51
N ALA A 34 -10.88 -4.21 -6.74
CA ALA A 34 -11.45 -4.07 -8.10
C ALA A 34 -10.86 -2.88 -8.85
N ARG A 35 -10.75 -1.73 -8.18
CA ARG A 35 -10.16 -0.51 -8.74
C ARG A 35 -8.68 -0.66 -9.12
N ALA A 36 -7.90 -1.43 -8.35
CA ALA A 36 -6.51 -1.70 -8.70
C ALA A 36 -6.41 -2.59 -9.94
N HIS A 37 -7.34 -3.52 -10.15
CA HIS A 37 -7.43 -4.33 -11.37
C HIS A 37 -7.87 -3.48 -12.57
N GLU A 38 -8.94 -2.69 -12.43
CA GLU A 38 -9.47 -1.82 -13.49
C GLU A 38 -8.44 -0.84 -14.03
N LEU A 39 -7.54 -0.36 -13.17
CA LEU A 39 -6.50 0.62 -13.52
C LEU A 39 -5.14 -0.02 -13.84
N ASP A 40 -5.03 -1.36 -13.85
CA ASP A 40 -3.78 -2.10 -14.00
C ASP A 40 -2.68 -1.62 -13.03
N ARG A 41 -3.03 -1.60 -11.74
CA ARG A 41 -2.17 -1.16 -10.61
C ARG A 41 -1.99 -2.23 -9.54
N THR A 42 -2.31 -3.49 -9.84
CA THR A 42 -2.20 -4.64 -8.93
C THR A 42 -0.76 -5.00 -8.55
N ARG A 43 0.23 -4.44 -9.24
CA ARG A 43 1.66 -4.53 -8.90
C ARG A 43 2.30 -3.18 -8.58
N ASP A 44 1.48 -2.14 -8.44
CA ASP A 44 1.92 -0.79 -8.15
C ASP A 44 1.36 -0.31 -6.81
N TRP A 45 0.03 -0.35 -6.65
CA TRP A 45 -0.59 0.10 -5.41
C TRP A 45 -0.29 -0.86 -4.27
N VAL A 46 0.14 -0.33 -3.14
CA VAL A 46 0.53 -1.09 -1.96
C VAL A 46 -0.35 -0.68 -0.81
N VAL A 47 -0.93 -1.64 -0.10
CA VAL A 47 -1.64 -1.41 1.16
C VAL A 47 -0.69 -1.76 2.29
N ILE A 48 -0.55 -0.84 3.24
CA ILE A 48 0.21 -1.00 4.47
C ILE A 48 -0.80 -1.02 5.61
N TYR A 49 -0.93 -2.15 6.28
CA TYR A 49 -1.56 -2.25 7.59
C TYR A 49 -0.48 -2.07 8.63
N TYR A 50 -0.79 -1.37 9.72
CA TYR A 50 0.13 -1.18 10.81
C TYR A 50 -0.60 -1.19 12.15
N TYR A 51 0.08 -1.66 13.19
CA TYR A 51 -0.39 -1.56 14.56
C TYR A 51 0.79 -1.50 15.56
N ASP A 52 0.55 -0.97 16.75
CA ASP A 52 1.51 -0.97 17.87
C ASP A 52 0.95 -1.68 19.12
N ASP A 53 1.83 -1.84 20.12
CA ASP A 53 1.49 -2.46 21.41
C ASP A 53 0.50 -1.61 22.25
N HIS A 54 0.27 -0.36 21.85
CA HIS A 54 -0.65 0.57 22.49
C HIS A 54 -2.01 0.63 21.81
N HIS A 55 -2.33 -0.37 20.98
CA HIS A 55 -3.60 -0.50 20.25
C HIS A 55 -3.85 0.62 19.23
N GLN A 56 -2.81 1.34 18.81
CA GLN A 56 -2.90 2.18 17.63
C GLN A 56 -2.81 1.29 16.41
N GLU A 57 -3.88 1.23 15.62
CA GLU A 57 -3.88 0.50 14.36
C GLU A 57 -4.42 1.35 13.22
N GLY A 58 -4.04 1.01 12.00
CA GLY A 58 -4.51 1.70 10.83
C GLY A 58 -4.05 1.06 9.53
N GLN A 59 -4.44 1.71 8.44
CA GLN A 59 -3.96 1.35 7.12
C GLN A 59 -3.78 2.58 6.24
N HIS A 60 -2.83 2.46 5.32
CA HIS A 60 -2.62 3.43 4.25
C HIS A 60 -2.41 2.73 2.92
N THR A 61 -2.86 3.37 1.84
CA THR A 61 -2.53 2.94 0.48
C THR A 61 -1.47 3.85 -0.10
N VAL A 62 -0.35 3.26 -0.51
CA VAL A 62 0.70 3.92 -1.27
C VAL A 62 0.47 3.67 -2.75
N VAL A 63 0.52 4.72 -3.55
CA VAL A 63 0.30 4.69 -4.99
C VAL A 63 1.44 5.42 -5.70
N THR A 64 1.62 5.14 -6.99
CA THR A 64 2.41 6.03 -7.84
C THR A 64 1.51 7.11 -8.41
N GLU A 65 1.82 8.38 -8.12
CA GLU A 65 1.00 9.50 -8.59
C GLU A 65 1.22 9.74 -10.09
N THR A 66 0.14 10.00 -10.82
CA THR A 66 0.19 10.06 -12.29
C THR A 66 0.15 11.49 -12.83
N ARG A 67 -0.12 12.48 -11.97
CA ARG A 67 -0.27 13.88 -12.38
C ARG A 67 0.19 14.87 -11.31
N GLY A 68 0.41 16.10 -11.73
CA GLY A 68 0.78 17.20 -10.84
C GLY A 68 2.22 17.10 -10.32
N PRO A 69 2.58 17.88 -9.28
CA PRO A 69 3.96 18.04 -8.81
C PRO A 69 4.63 16.74 -8.33
N LEU A 70 3.84 15.72 -7.96
CA LEU A 70 4.34 14.44 -7.47
C LEU A 70 4.27 13.32 -8.53
N ALA A 71 4.04 13.65 -9.80
CA ALA A 71 3.99 12.66 -10.87
C ALA A 71 5.25 11.77 -10.87
N GLY A 72 5.03 10.45 -10.94
CA GLY A 72 6.09 9.43 -10.87
C GLY A 72 6.62 9.14 -9.47
N LYS A 73 6.13 9.83 -8.43
CA LYS A 73 6.52 9.58 -7.03
C LYS A 73 5.53 8.68 -6.31
N ARG A 74 6.03 7.98 -5.30
CA ARG A 74 5.20 7.23 -4.34
C ARG A 74 4.57 8.20 -3.35
N VAL A 75 3.26 8.15 -3.22
CA VAL A 75 2.49 8.99 -2.30
C VAL A 75 1.55 8.15 -1.45
N VAL A 76 1.38 8.53 -0.19
CA VAL A 76 0.38 7.96 0.71
C VAL A 76 -0.93 8.69 0.48
N ARG A 77 -1.98 7.97 0.09
CA ARG A 77 -3.31 8.57 -0.12
C ARG A 77 -3.82 9.23 1.17
N GLY A 78 -4.21 10.50 1.05
CA GLY A 78 -4.65 11.33 2.18
C GLY A 78 -3.54 12.07 2.92
N ARG A 79 -2.26 11.88 2.53
CA ARG A 79 -1.09 12.58 3.10
C ARG A 79 -0.22 13.21 2.00
N GLU A 80 -0.84 13.64 0.90
CA GLU A 80 -0.16 14.15 -0.28
C GLU A 80 0.69 15.40 0.02
N SER A 81 0.23 16.28 0.91
CA SER A 81 0.98 17.47 1.33
C SER A 81 2.28 17.10 2.06
N GLU A 82 2.24 16.09 2.93
CA GLU A 82 3.43 15.62 3.64
C GLU A 82 4.40 14.91 2.69
N CYS A 83 3.87 14.11 1.76
CA CYS A 83 4.69 13.47 0.72
C CYS A 83 5.41 14.53 -0.12
N ARG A 84 4.77 15.67 -0.38
CA ARG A 84 5.41 16.76 -1.10
C ARG A 84 6.63 17.31 -0.38
N LEU A 85 6.48 17.59 0.91
CA LEU A 85 7.60 18.05 1.75
C LEU A 85 8.75 17.03 1.77
N LEU A 86 8.44 15.74 1.78
CA LEU A 86 9.45 14.67 1.75
C LEU A 86 10.23 14.60 0.43
N HIS A 87 9.60 14.85 -0.71
CA HIS A 87 10.25 14.77 -2.03
C HIS A 87 10.94 16.08 -2.47
N GLU A 88 10.64 17.19 -1.79
CA GLU A 88 11.25 18.50 -2.03
C GLU A 88 12.53 18.73 -1.20
N GLY A 89 12.76 17.93 -0.15
CA GLY A 89 13.99 17.90 0.66
C GLY A 89 14.99 16.85 0.18
#